data_AF-A0A084WEQ2-F1
#
_entry.id   AF-A0A084WEQ2-F1
#
_cell.length_a   1.000
_cell.length_b   1.000
_cell.length_c   1.000
_cell.angle_alpha   90.00
_cell.angle_beta   90.00
_cell.angle_gamma   90.00
#
_symmetry.space_group_name_H-M   'P 1'
#
loop_
_entity.id
_entity.type
_entity.pdbx_description
1 polymer ?
#
loop_
_entity_poly.entity_id
_entity_poly.type
_entity_poly.pdbx_seq_one_letter_code
_entity_poly.pdbx_strand_id
1 'polypeptide(L)'
;MLQQILEDIHQLRKNVLGMVTLMLYTTLALVMVPIILWPFFYNRNLEELTNRLLEINYVIRFDTTTSKCADFLLLKVHIACALATLLMDLCVNCYSLVIAPELPPMHHIVVANGFPVLVFIIAIHQGYTQLWPVFIVRQLKELVRQVTAYRLETLLTIIALSNTVEELTELFASIFGPMQVVNLLRIFVICCVQTYYLFVVEAGIGIFAIVIELIVYIGSFFIYMYLFDNRIKKVSKMSEKYVTSCLFIVLDE
;
A
#
# COMPACT_ATOMS: atom_id res chain seq x y z
N MET A 1 -28.12 -0.62 23.00
CA MET A 1 -27.10 -0.70 21.93
C MET A 1 -25.82 -1.39 22.40
N LEU A 2 -25.09 -0.87 23.41
CA LEU A 2 -23.82 -1.49 23.85
C LEU A 2 -23.97 -2.88 24.49
N GLN A 3 -25.03 -3.11 25.29
CA GLN A 3 -25.36 -4.44 25.84
C GLN A 3 -25.72 -5.46 24.76
N GLN A 4 -26.44 -5.03 23.73
CA GLN A 4 -26.87 -5.87 22.61
C GLN A 4 -25.67 -6.30 21.76
N ILE A 5 -24.75 -5.35 21.49
CA ILE A 5 -23.47 -5.64 20.85
C ILE A 5 -22.64 -6.64 21.67
N LEU A 6 -22.67 -6.54 23.01
CA LEU A 6 -21.94 -7.44 23.89
C LEU A 6 -22.51 -8.87 23.86
N GLU A 7 -23.83 -9.01 23.81
CA GLU A 7 -24.53 -10.30 23.67
C GLU A 7 -24.28 -10.94 22.31
N ASP A 8 -24.30 -10.15 21.23
CA ASP A 8 -23.98 -10.60 19.87
C ASP A 8 -22.52 -11.07 19.76
N ILE A 9 -21.57 -10.33 20.35
CA ILE A 9 -20.16 -10.76 20.44
C ILE A 9 -20.05 -12.07 21.23
N HIS A 10 -20.83 -12.22 22.30
CA HIS A 10 -20.81 -13.43 23.12
C HIS A 10 -21.39 -14.65 22.37
N GLN A 11 -22.39 -14.44 21.52
CA GLN A 11 -22.92 -15.48 20.62
C GLN A 11 -21.96 -15.78 19.47
N LEU A 12 -21.39 -14.78 18.81
CA LEU A 12 -20.37 -14.93 17.76
C LEU A 12 -19.14 -15.68 18.26
N ARG A 13 -18.76 -15.49 19.54
CA ARG A 13 -17.65 -16.23 20.17
C ARG A 13 -17.92 -17.74 20.32
N LYS A 14 -19.18 -18.15 20.42
CA LYS A 14 -19.56 -19.56 20.56
C LYS A 14 -19.47 -20.33 19.25
N ASN A 15 -19.42 -19.63 18.11
CA ASN A 15 -19.22 -20.21 16.79
C ASN A 15 -17.83 -19.88 16.27
N VAL A 16 -17.09 -20.87 15.76
CA VAL A 16 -15.75 -20.66 15.21
C VAL A 16 -15.81 -19.71 14.00
N LEU A 17 -16.89 -19.78 13.19
CA LEU A 17 -17.13 -18.84 12.11
C LEU A 17 -17.26 -17.40 12.61
N GLY A 18 -18.00 -17.19 13.71
CA GLY A 18 -18.19 -15.88 14.32
C GLY A 18 -16.91 -15.31 14.91
N MET A 19 -16.05 -16.16 15.49
CA MET A 19 -14.72 -15.76 15.94
C MET A 19 -13.81 -15.32 14.81
N VAL A 20 -13.83 -16.03 13.68
CA VAL A 20 -13.03 -15.68 12.50
C VAL A 20 -13.49 -14.35 11.89
N THR A 21 -14.80 -14.13 11.80
CA THR A 21 -15.35 -12.84 11.37
C THR A 21 -15.01 -11.70 12.34
N LEU A 22 -15.06 -11.95 13.66
CA LEU A 22 -14.63 -10.98 14.67
C LEU A 22 -13.15 -10.62 14.56
N MET A 23 -12.27 -11.61 14.30
CA MET A 23 -10.85 -11.36 14.06
C MET A 23 -10.66 -10.48 12.82
N LEU A 24 -11.34 -10.78 11.72
CA LEU A 24 -11.29 -9.99 10.49
C LEU A 24 -11.71 -8.53 10.74
N TYR A 25 -12.84 -8.32 11.40
CA TYR A 25 -13.36 -6.98 11.72
C TYR A 25 -12.45 -6.21 12.68
N THR A 26 -11.93 -6.89 13.69
CA THR A 26 -11.00 -6.30 14.66
C THR A 26 -9.70 -5.87 13.97
N THR A 27 -9.14 -6.72 13.10
CA THR A 27 -7.93 -6.37 12.35
C THR A 27 -8.16 -5.19 11.41
N LEU A 28 -9.31 -5.11 10.75
CA LEU A 28 -9.61 -3.99 9.87
C LEU A 28 -9.80 -2.69 10.65
N ALA A 29 -10.49 -2.72 11.79
CA ALA A 29 -10.57 -1.57 12.70
C ALA A 29 -9.17 -1.15 13.19
N LEU A 30 -8.35 -2.14 13.59
CA LEU A 30 -6.97 -1.92 14.03
C LEU A 30 -6.09 -1.30 12.94
N VAL A 31 -6.29 -1.67 11.67
CA VAL A 31 -5.54 -1.14 10.52
C VAL A 31 -6.01 0.27 10.14
N MET A 32 -7.31 0.57 10.29
CA MET A 32 -7.85 1.90 9.99
C MET A 32 -7.31 2.97 10.93
N VAL A 33 -7.07 2.65 12.21
CA VAL A 33 -6.55 3.62 13.18
C VAL A 33 -5.18 4.19 12.76
N PRO A 34 -4.14 3.37 12.48
CA PRO A 34 -2.88 3.84 11.91
C PRO A 34 -3.05 4.60 10.60
N ILE A 35 -3.93 4.16 9.70
CA ILE A 35 -4.16 4.85 8.41
C ILE A 35 -4.66 6.28 8.62
N ILE A 36 -5.62 6.46 9.53
CA ILE A 36 -6.18 7.78 9.85
C ILE A 36 -5.15 8.63 10.59
N LEU A 37 -4.38 8.03 11.50
CA LEU A 37 -3.40 8.74 12.32
C LEU A 37 -2.10 9.08 11.58
N TRP A 38 -1.72 8.28 10.57
CA TRP A 38 -0.50 8.46 9.78
C TRP A 38 -0.33 9.87 9.19
N PRO A 39 -1.32 10.47 8.49
CA PRO A 39 -1.15 11.81 7.94
C PRO A 39 -0.98 12.88 9.04
N PHE A 40 -1.55 12.67 10.23
CA PHE A 40 -1.39 13.62 11.34
C PHE A 40 0.00 13.55 11.98
N PHE A 41 0.52 12.34 12.22
CA PHE A 41 1.83 12.16 12.84
C PHE A 41 2.98 12.51 11.90
N TYR A 42 2.84 12.22 10.60
CA TYR A 42 3.91 12.41 9.62
C TYR A 42 3.76 13.68 8.78
N ASN A 43 2.82 14.59 9.09
CA ASN A 43 2.59 15.80 8.29
C ASN A 43 3.88 16.61 8.04
N ARG A 44 4.64 16.89 9.11
CA ARG A 44 5.91 17.63 9.02
C ARG A 44 6.96 16.87 8.20
N ASN A 45 7.05 15.56 8.41
CA ASN A 45 8.03 14.72 7.72
C ASN A 45 7.67 14.56 6.23
N LEU A 46 6.38 14.56 5.88
CA LEU A 46 5.91 14.56 4.49
C LEU A 46 6.18 15.88 3.80
N GLU A 47 6.02 17.01 4.49
CA GLU A 47 6.39 18.34 4.00
C GLU A 47 7.90 18.41 3.75
N GLU A 48 8.71 17.94 4.70
CA GLU A 48 10.16 17.86 4.57
C GLU A 48 10.59 16.95 3.42
N LEU A 49 9.98 15.76 3.29
CA LEU A 49 10.22 14.84 2.18
C LEU A 49 9.91 15.50 0.83
N THR A 50 8.81 16.25 0.75
CA THR A 50 8.39 16.96 -0.46
C THR A 50 9.34 18.10 -0.81
N ASN A 51 9.76 18.88 0.19
CA ASN A 51 10.71 19.99 0.01
C ASN A 51 12.06 19.48 -0.50
N ARG A 52 12.59 18.40 0.08
CA ARG A 52 13.83 17.74 -0.38
C ARG A 52 13.69 17.20 -1.81
N LEU A 53 12.55 16.61 -2.16
CA LEU A 53 12.27 16.17 -3.53
C LEU A 53 12.18 17.34 -4.51
N LEU A 54 11.60 18.47 -4.10
CA LEU A 54 11.52 19.68 -4.90
C LEU A 54 12.90 20.31 -5.11
N GLU A 55 13.77 20.30 -4.11
CA GLU A 55 15.16 20.75 -4.22
C GLU A 55 15.93 19.92 -5.26
N ILE A 56 15.83 18.59 -5.18
CA ILE A 56 16.41 17.67 -6.18
C ILE A 56 15.86 17.98 -7.59
N ASN A 57 14.56 18.25 -7.71
CA ASN A 57 13.91 18.57 -8.98
C ASN A 57 14.27 19.95 -9.55
N TYR A 58 14.51 20.94 -8.69
CA TYR A 58 14.94 22.26 -9.12
C TYR A 58 16.36 22.21 -9.69
N VAL A 59 17.24 21.44 -9.05
CA VAL A 59 18.62 21.22 -9.50
C VAL A 59 18.67 20.39 -10.79
N ILE A 60 17.75 19.43 -10.94
CA ILE A 60 17.74 18.45 -12.03
C ILE A 60 16.48 18.60 -12.84
N ARG A 61 16.55 19.37 -13.94
CA ARG A 61 15.43 19.48 -14.89
C ARG A 61 15.13 18.13 -15.52
N PHE A 62 14.12 17.44 -15.00
CA PHE A 62 13.68 16.14 -15.52
C PHE A 62 12.98 16.33 -16.87
N ASP A 63 13.52 15.72 -17.92
CA ASP A 63 12.80 15.63 -19.19
C ASP A 63 11.65 14.61 -19.03
N THR A 64 10.42 15.12 -19.02
CA THR A 64 9.20 14.36 -18.71
C THR A 64 8.84 13.30 -19.76
N THR A 65 9.57 13.25 -20.87
CA THR A 65 9.12 12.63 -22.12
C THR A 65 9.46 11.13 -22.29
N THR A 66 10.42 10.56 -21.55
CA THR A 66 11.04 9.27 -21.96
C THR A 66 10.92 8.08 -21.01
N SER A 67 10.04 8.11 -20.00
CA SER A 67 9.82 6.92 -19.16
C SER A 67 8.36 6.47 -19.18
N LYS A 68 8.03 5.56 -20.12
CA LYS A 68 6.89 4.64 -19.97
C LYS A 68 7.18 3.76 -18.76
N CYS A 69 6.83 4.24 -17.57
CA CYS A 69 7.11 3.56 -16.33
C CYS A 69 6.07 2.43 -16.17
N ALA A 70 6.48 1.19 -16.47
CA ALA A 70 5.67 -0.01 -16.24
C ALA A 70 5.12 -0.06 -14.80
N ASP A 71 5.83 0.58 -13.87
CA ASP A 71 5.46 0.71 -12.46
C ASP A 71 4.20 1.58 -12.25
N PHE A 72 4.03 2.63 -13.05
CA PHE A 72 2.82 3.47 -13.00
C PHE A 72 1.63 2.75 -13.65
N LEU A 73 1.87 1.92 -14.67
CA LEU A 73 0.85 1.03 -15.22
C LEU A 73 0.41 0.00 -14.18
N LEU A 74 1.34 -0.59 -13.43
CA LEU A 74 1.03 -1.56 -12.39
C LEU A 74 0.19 -0.93 -11.27
N LEU A 75 0.52 0.30 -10.87
CA LEU A 75 -0.28 1.06 -9.90
C LEU A 75 -1.70 1.35 -10.41
N LYS A 76 -1.84 1.72 -11.69
CA LYS A 76 -3.16 1.90 -12.33
C LYS A 76 -3.97 0.61 -12.33
N VAL A 77 -3.34 -0.52 -12.64
CA VAL A 77 -3.99 -1.84 -12.62
C VAL A 77 -4.43 -2.20 -11.20
N HIS A 78 -3.60 -1.91 -10.19
CA HIS A 78 -3.95 -2.15 -8.79
C HIS A 78 -5.18 -1.33 -8.35
N ILE A 79 -5.22 -0.03 -8.67
CA ILE A 79 -6.37 0.84 -8.38
C ILE A 79 -7.62 0.39 -9.15
N ALA A 80 -7.47 0.03 -10.43
CA ALA A 80 -8.58 -0.47 -11.24
C ALA A 80 -9.14 -1.79 -10.70
N CYS A 81 -8.27 -2.69 -10.23
CA CYS A 81 -8.66 -3.95 -9.60
C CYS A 81 -9.40 -3.69 -8.29
N ALA A 82 -8.89 -2.81 -7.43
CA ALA A 82 -9.56 -2.42 -6.18
C ALA A 82 -10.96 -1.82 -6.43
N LEU A 83 -11.11 -0.99 -7.46
CA LEU A 83 -12.39 -0.44 -7.86
C LEU A 83 -13.35 -1.52 -8.38
N ALA A 84 -12.86 -2.45 -9.20
CA ALA A 84 -13.66 -3.56 -9.71
C ALA A 84 -14.15 -4.47 -8.58
N THR A 85 -13.29 -4.78 -7.60
CA THR A 85 -13.67 -5.55 -6.40
C THR A 85 -14.75 -4.83 -5.59
N LEU A 86 -14.61 -3.51 -5.35
CA LEU A 86 -15.64 -2.74 -4.66
C LEU A 86 -16.99 -2.81 -5.38
N LEU A 87 -17.00 -2.63 -6.70
CA LEU A 87 -18.24 -2.67 -7.49
C LEU A 87 -18.88 -4.05 -7.45
N MET A 88 -18.09 -5.11 -7.56
CA MET A 88 -18.58 -6.49 -7.46
C MET A 88 -19.20 -6.75 -6.08
N ASP A 89 -18.51 -6.39 -5.00
CA ASP A 89 -19.00 -6.58 -3.63
C ASP A 89 -20.29 -5.80 -3.37
N LEU A 90 -20.37 -4.54 -3.83
CA LEU A 90 -21.59 -3.74 -3.72
C LEU A 90 -22.74 -4.34 -4.54
N CYS A 91 -22.48 -4.81 -5.76
CA CYS A 91 -23.49 -5.47 -6.58
C CYS A 91 -24.02 -6.75 -5.92
N VAL A 92 -23.14 -7.59 -5.36
CA VAL A 92 -23.52 -8.82 -4.65
C VAL A 92 -24.34 -8.48 -3.41
N ASN A 93 -23.89 -7.52 -2.59
CA ASN A 93 -24.61 -7.11 -1.39
C ASN A 93 -25.98 -6.50 -1.71
N CYS A 94 -26.07 -5.65 -2.74
CA CYS A 94 -27.35 -5.10 -3.22
C CYS A 94 -28.29 -6.20 -3.74
N TYR A 95 -27.77 -7.16 -4.49
CA TYR A 95 -28.54 -8.30 -4.99
C TYR A 95 -29.08 -9.16 -3.84
N SER A 96 -28.26 -9.44 -2.83
CA SER A 96 -28.67 -10.17 -1.63
C SER A 96 -29.76 -9.44 -0.85
N LEU A 97 -29.71 -8.10 -0.80
CA LEU A 97 -30.75 -7.29 -0.15
C LEU A 97 -32.08 -7.31 -0.90
N VAL A 98 -32.06 -7.40 -2.24
CA VAL A 98 -33.28 -7.43 -3.07
C VAL A 98 -33.97 -8.80 -3.00
N ILE A 99 -33.21 -9.89 -2.84
CA ILE A 99 -33.75 -11.25 -2.78
C ILE A 99 -34.19 -11.66 -1.38
N ALA A 100 -33.68 -11.03 -0.33
CA ALA A 100 -34.06 -11.34 1.04
C ALA A 100 -35.58 -11.09 1.23
N PRO A 101 -36.35 -12.09 1.69
CA PRO A 101 -37.79 -11.98 1.86
C PRO A 101 -38.18 -11.04 3.01
N GLU A 102 -37.26 -10.75 3.92
CA GLU A 102 -37.41 -9.79 5.02
C GLU A 102 -36.28 -8.77 4.97
N LEU A 103 -36.59 -7.48 5.17
CA LEU A 103 -35.58 -6.43 5.21
C LEU A 103 -34.69 -6.66 6.44
N PRO A 104 -33.37 -6.92 6.28
CA PRO A 104 -32.49 -7.07 7.41
C PRO A 104 -32.43 -5.73 8.18
N PRO A 105 -32.29 -5.76 9.50
CA PRO A 105 -32.24 -4.55 10.31
C PRO A 105 -31.07 -3.66 9.86
N MET A 106 -31.28 -2.33 9.93
CA MET A 106 -30.36 -1.29 9.41
C MET A 106 -28.88 -1.51 9.72
N HIS A 107 -28.54 -2.05 10.90
CA HIS A 107 -27.16 -2.29 11.29
C HIS A 107 -26.46 -3.35 10.42
N HIS A 108 -27.17 -4.40 9.99
CA HIS A 108 -26.60 -5.40 9.07
C HIS A 108 -26.33 -4.82 7.69
N ILE A 109 -27.19 -3.92 7.21
CA ILE A 109 -27.01 -3.22 5.93
C ILE A 109 -25.77 -2.32 5.98
N VAL A 110 -25.60 -1.58 7.09
CA VAL A 110 -24.43 -0.71 7.29
C VAL A 110 -23.14 -1.53 7.38
N VAL A 111 -23.13 -2.65 8.08
CA VAL A 111 -21.96 -3.53 8.19
C VAL A 111 -21.64 -4.18 6.85
N ALA A 112 -22.63 -4.70 6.13
CA ALA A 112 -22.45 -5.37 4.85
C ALA A 112 -21.87 -4.44 3.77
N ASN A 113 -22.33 -3.17 3.71
CA ASN A 113 -21.85 -2.20 2.73
C ASN A 113 -20.62 -1.40 3.19
N GLY A 114 -20.50 -1.13 4.50
CA GLY A 114 -19.37 -0.38 5.05
C GLY A 114 -18.06 -1.13 4.94
N PHE A 115 -18.10 -2.45 4.98
CA PHE A 115 -16.92 -3.29 4.93
C PHE A 115 -16.18 -3.27 3.57
N PRO A 116 -16.85 -3.46 2.42
CA PRO A 116 -16.24 -3.24 1.10
C PRO A 116 -15.66 -1.83 0.94
N VAL A 117 -16.35 -0.81 1.45
CA VAL A 117 -15.87 0.58 1.40
C VAL A 117 -14.59 0.76 2.19
N LEU A 118 -14.49 0.19 3.39
CA LEU A 118 -13.25 0.20 4.19
C LEU A 118 -12.11 -0.51 3.46
N VAL A 119 -12.39 -1.68 2.88
CA VAL A 119 -11.41 -2.43 2.06
C VAL A 119 -10.90 -1.57 0.90
N PHE A 120 -11.80 -0.86 0.21
CA PHE A 120 -11.45 0.06 -0.87
C PHE A 120 -10.58 1.24 -0.39
N ILE A 121 -10.95 1.90 0.71
CA ILE A 121 -10.16 3.00 1.28
C ILE A 121 -8.74 2.54 1.59
N ILE A 122 -8.59 1.36 2.19
CA ILE A 122 -7.27 0.78 2.48
C ILE A 122 -6.50 0.49 1.20
N ALA A 123 -7.14 -0.07 0.16
CA ALA A 123 -6.49 -0.35 -1.11
C ALA A 123 -6.02 0.94 -1.82
N ILE A 124 -6.81 2.01 -1.78
CA ILE A 124 -6.44 3.32 -2.32
C ILE A 124 -5.26 3.91 -1.55
N HIS A 125 -5.31 3.86 -0.21
CA HIS A 125 -4.20 4.29 0.63
C HIS A 125 -2.92 3.50 0.33
N GLN A 126 -3.02 2.18 0.16
CA GLN A 126 -1.91 1.32 -0.24
C GLN A 126 -1.32 1.77 -1.58
N GLY A 127 -2.16 2.00 -2.59
CA GLY A 127 -1.71 2.55 -3.88
C GLY A 127 -1.01 3.90 -3.73
N TYR A 128 -1.54 4.80 -2.91
CA TYR A 128 -0.91 6.09 -2.62
C TYR A 128 0.48 5.93 -1.98
N THR A 129 0.61 5.06 -0.97
CA THR A 129 1.90 4.80 -0.33
C THR A 129 2.93 4.14 -1.27
N GLN A 130 2.47 3.40 -2.29
CA GLN A 130 3.35 2.82 -3.31
C GLN A 130 3.78 3.80 -4.40
N LEU A 131 3.02 4.88 -4.62
CA LEU A 131 3.38 5.91 -5.60
C LEU A 131 4.68 6.65 -5.20
N TRP A 132 4.85 6.93 -3.92
CA TRP A 132 6.02 7.62 -3.37
C TRP A 132 7.36 6.95 -3.68
N PRO A 133 7.59 5.66 -3.36
CA PRO A 133 8.84 4.98 -3.70
C PRO A 133 9.08 4.90 -5.21
N VAL A 134 8.02 4.74 -6.03
CA VAL A 134 8.17 4.75 -7.50
C VAL A 134 8.69 6.11 -7.98
N PHE A 135 8.13 7.19 -7.44
CA PHE A 135 8.57 8.54 -7.74
C PHE A 135 10.03 8.76 -7.31
N ILE A 136 10.39 8.41 -6.07
CA ILE A 136 11.75 8.57 -5.53
C ILE A 136 12.77 7.78 -6.35
N VAL A 137 12.53 6.49 -6.62
CA VAL A 137 13.43 5.65 -7.44
C VAL A 137 13.65 6.25 -8.83
N ARG A 138 12.61 6.86 -9.42
CA ARG A 138 12.74 7.53 -10.71
C ARG A 138 13.67 8.73 -10.62
N GLN A 139 13.52 9.58 -9.60
CA GLN A 139 14.41 10.72 -9.40
C GLN A 139 15.86 10.30 -9.19
N LEU A 140 16.09 9.30 -8.34
CA LEU A 140 17.44 8.76 -8.10
C LEU A 140 18.07 8.14 -9.35
N LYS A 141 17.28 7.44 -10.18
CA LYS A 141 17.79 6.86 -11.42
C LYS A 141 18.26 7.92 -12.40
N GLU A 142 17.52 9.02 -12.52
CA GLU A 142 17.93 10.12 -13.38
C GLU A 142 19.16 10.85 -12.81
N LEU A 143 19.20 11.07 -11.49
CA LEU A 143 20.36 11.63 -10.81
C LEU A 143 21.63 10.83 -11.14
N VAL A 144 21.60 9.50 -10.98
CA VAL A 144 22.71 8.61 -11.34
C VAL A 144 23.08 8.72 -12.82
N ARG A 145 22.08 8.86 -13.72
CA ARG A 145 22.34 9.04 -15.16
C ARG A 145 23.12 10.32 -15.44
N GLN A 146 22.78 11.42 -14.78
CA GLN A 146 23.46 12.70 -14.97
C GLN A 146 24.88 12.70 -14.40
N VAL A 147 25.10 12.06 -13.24
CA VAL A 147 26.45 11.81 -12.71
C VAL A 147 27.30 11.05 -13.71
N THR A 148 26.75 9.98 -14.28
CA THR A 148 27.48 9.12 -15.24
C THR A 148 27.75 9.85 -16.57
N ALA A 149 26.98 10.89 -16.90
CA ALA A 149 27.11 11.64 -18.15
C ALA A 149 28.16 12.78 -18.10
N TYR A 150 28.94 12.89 -17.02
CA TYR A 150 30.12 13.76 -16.87
C TYR A 150 29.93 15.21 -17.36
N ARG A 151 29.12 15.99 -16.64
CA ARG A 151 29.12 17.45 -16.76
C ARG A 151 29.71 18.06 -15.49
N LEU A 152 30.95 18.55 -15.57
CA LEU A 152 31.78 19.07 -14.47
C LEU A 152 31.05 20.15 -13.62
N GLU A 153 30.28 21.04 -14.26
CA GLU A 153 29.48 22.08 -13.59
C GLU A 153 28.35 21.52 -12.71
N THR A 154 27.90 20.30 -12.99
CA THR A 154 26.85 19.61 -12.23
C THR A 154 27.42 18.86 -11.04
N LEU A 155 28.74 18.65 -11.00
CA LEU A 155 29.39 17.69 -10.11
C LEU A 155 29.46 18.17 -8.66
N LEU A 156 29.76 19.45 -8.44
CA LEU A 156 29.71 20.08 -7.12
C LEU A 156 28.29 20.09 -6.55
N THR A 157 27.29 20.40 -7.39
CA THR A 157 25.88 20.41 -7.01
C THR A 157 25.37 19.00 -6.70
N ILE A 158 25.87 18.01 -7.42
CA ILE A 158 25.63 16.59 -7.18
C ILE A 158 26.27 16.17 -5.85
N ILE A 159 27.55 16.46 -5.60
CA ILE A 159 28.19 16.10 -4.33
C ILE A 159 27.43 16.71 -3.13
N ALA A 160 26.97 17.97 -3.25
CA ALA A 160 26.14 18.61 -2.23
C ALA A 160 24.79 17.89 -2.00
N LEU A 161 24.23 17.24 -3.02
CA LEU A 161 22.95 16.52 -2.96
C LEU A 161 23.08 15.11 -2.35
N SER A 162 24.30 14.60 -2.12
CA SER A 162 24.55 13.26 -1.57
C SER A 162 23.91 13.07 -0.19
N ASN A 163 24.15 14.00 0.72
CA ASN A 163 23.58 13.96 2.06
C ASN A 163 22.05 14.05 2.00
N THR A 164 21.53 14.90 1.10
CA THR A 164 20.08 15.04 0.88
C THR A 164 19.44 13.74 0.41
N VAL A 165 20.11 12.94 -0.43
CA VAL A 165 19.63 11.65 -0.92
C VAL A 165 19.63 10.57 0.17
N GLU A 166 20.67 10.54 1.01
CA GLU A 166 20.76 9.61 2.14
C GLU A 166 19.69 9.90 3.19
N GLU A 167 19.59 11.17 3.62
CA GLU A 167 18.55 11.63 4.55
C GLU A 167 17.14 11.41 4.00
N LEU A 168 16.92 11.59 2.69
CA LEU A 168 15.65 11.29 2.04
C LEU A 168 15.30 9.80 2.08
N THR A 169 16.31 8.92 1.98
CA THR A 169 16.11 7.47 2.05
C THR A 169 15.74 7.02 3.46
N GLU A 170 16.40 7.58 4.48
CA GLU A 170 16.10 7.32 5.88
C GLU A 170 14.71 7.85 6.27
N LEU A 171 14.40 9.08 5.87
CA LEU A 171 13.09 9.70 6.08
C LEU A 171 11.98 8.89 5.40
N PHE A 172 12.23 8.40 4.18
CA PHE A 172 11.30 7.50 3.48
C PHE A 172 11.06 6.20 4.26
N ALA A 173 12.11 5.53 4.73
CA ALA A 173 11.98 4.30 5.50
C ALA A 173 11.20 4.53 6.81
N SER A 174 11.45 5.65 7.49
CA SER A 174 10.77 6.04 8.74
C SER A 174 9.27 6.32 8.56
N ILE A 175 8.88 7.00 7.48
CA ILE A 175 7.48 7.37 7.20
C ILE A 175 6.67 6.16 6.72
N PHE A 176 7.21 5.39 5.77
CA PHE A 176 6.45 4.37 5.06
C PHE A 176 6.63 2.96 5.65
N GLY A 177 7.72 2.70 6.37
CA GLY A 177 8.04 1.43 7.04
C GLY A 177 6.91 0.89 7.91
N PRO A 178 6.45 1.64 8.93
CA PRO A 178 5.38 1.21 9.83
C PRO A 178 4.08 0.90 9.08
N MET A 179 3.77 1.71 8.06
CA MET A 179 2.56 1.55 7.26
C MET A 179 2.59 0.24 6.46
N GLN A 180 3.76 -0.23 6.04
CA GLN A 180 3.86 -1.55 5.40
C GLN A 180 3.63 -2.69 6.34
N VAL A 181 4.12 -2.61 7.58
CA VAL A 181 3.88 -3.66 8.58
C VAL A 181 2.38 -3.80 8.83
N VAL A 182 1.67 -2.68 8.94
CA VAL A 182 0.20 -2.65 9.09
C VAL A 182 -0.50 -3.27 7.88
N ASN A 183 -0.09 -2.90 6.66
CA ASN A 183 -0.65 -3.47 5.42
C ASN A 183 -0.38 -4.97 5.29
N LEU A 184 0.81 -5.43 5.69
CA LEU A 184 1.21 -6.83 5.67
C LEU A 184 0.37 -7.66 6.64
N LEU A 185 0.18 -7.14 7.87
CA LEU A 185 -0.66 -7.75 8.89
C LEU A 185 -2.10 -7.92 8.39
N ARG A 186 -2.65 -6.91 7.71
CA ARG A 186 -3.98 -6.99 7.10
C ARG A 186 -4.07 -8.14 6.11
N ILE A 187 -3.13 -8.20 5.15
CA ILE A 187 -3.17 -9.22 4.10
C ILE A 187 -3.02 -10.61 4.72
N PHE A 188 -2.13 -10.77 5.70
CA PHE A 188 -1.95 -12.02 6.43
C PHE A 188 -3.26 -12.50 7.08
N VAL A 189 -3.93 -11.63 7.84
CA VAL A 189 -5.20 -12.00 8.49
C VAL A 189 -6.29 -12.33 7.48
N ILE A 190 -6.41 -11.56 6.39
CA ILE A 190 -7.39 -11.87 5.32
C ILE A 190 -7.11 -13.24 4.73
N CYS A 191 -5.85 -13.56 4.40
CA CYS A 191 -5.49 -14.87 3.86
C CYS A 191 -5.82 -16.00 4.85
N CYS A 192 -5.54 -15.84 6.14
CA CYS A 192 -5.90 -16.81 7.18
C CYS A 192 -7.43 -17.03 7.24
N VAL A 193 -8.20 -15.95 7.21
CA VAL A 193 -9.66 -15.97 7.26
C VAL A 193 -10.23 -16.65 6.02
N GLN A 194 -9.76 -16.31 4.82
CA GLN A 194 -10.22 -16.91 3.57
C GLN A 194 -9.85 -18.39 3.48
N THR A 195 -8.67 -18.78 3.98
CA THR A 195 -8.27 -20.18 4.08
C THR A 195 -9.20 -20.95 5.00
N TYR A 196 -9.57 -20.37 6.15
CA TYR A 196 -10.53 -20.97 7.05
C TYR A 196 -11.91 -21.14 6.39
N TYR A 197 -12.40 -20.14 5.67
CA TYR A 197 -13.66 -20.25 4.91
C TYR A 197 -13.61 -21.37 3.87
N LEU A 198 -12.49 -21.59 3.19
CA LEU A 198 -12.34 -22.73 2.26
C LEU A 198 -12.45 -24.09 2.96
N PHE A 199 -11.96 -24.21 4.19
CA PHE A 199 -11.99 -25.47 4.94
C PHE A 199 -13.36 -25.76 5.57
N VAL A 200 -14.16 -24.74 5.86
CA VAL A 200 -15.44 -24.87 6.58
C VAL A 200 -16.66 -24.87 5.66
N VAL A 201 -16.58 -24.25 4.49
CA VAL A 201 -17.69 -24.24 3.53
C VAL A 201 -17.71 -25.56 2.76
N GLU A 202 -18.60 -26.47 3.16
CA GLU A 202 -18.92 -27.67 2.38
C GLU A 202 -19.83 -27.31 1.19
N ALA A 203 -19.26 -27.39 -0.01
CA ALA A 203 -19.90 -27.42 -1.35
C ALA A 203 -20.68 -26.18 -1.84
N GLY A 204 -20.21 -25.58 -2.96
CA GLY A 204 -21.01 -24.67 -3.79
C GLY A 204 -20.18 -23.70 -4.66
N ILE A 205 -20.88 -22.87 -5.44
CA ILE A 205 -20.30 -21.76 -6.26
C ILE A 205 -19.51 -20.76 -5.40
N GLY A 206 -19.83 -20.65 -4.10
CA GLY A 206 -19.12 -19.81 -3.15
C GLY A 206 -17.63 -20.16 -2.97
N ILE A 207 -17.25 -21.43 -3.16
CA ILE A 207 -15.84 -21.86 -3.06
C ILE A 207 -15.00 -21.21 -4.17
N PHE A 208 -15.53 -21.13 -5.40
CA PHE A 208 -14.82 -20.50 -6.51
C PHE A 208 -14.57 -19.01 -6.25
N ALA A 209 -15.56 -18.28 -5.70
CA ALA A 209 -15.39 -16.89 -5.33
C ALA A 209 -14.30 -16.71 -4.26
N ILE A 210 -14.31 -17.55 -3.22
CA ILE A 210 -13.31 -17.51 -2.14
C ILE A 210 -11.90 -17.82 -2.68
N VAL A 211 -11.75 -18.82 -3.57
CA VAL A 211 -10.45 -19.14 -4.19
C VAL A 211 -9.95 -17.99 -5.05
N ILE A 212 -10.83 -17.36 -5.83
CA ILE A 212 -10.46 -16.19 -6.66
C ILE A 212 -10.01 -15.04 -5.77
N GLU A 213 -10.75 -14.72 -4.72
CA GLU A 213 -10.35 -13.69 -3.74
C GLU A 213 -9.01 -14.01 -3.10
N LEU A 214 -8.79 -15.27 -2.68
CA LEU A 214 -7.52 -15.70 -2.11
C LEU A 214 -6.36 -15.50 -3.09
N ILE A 215 -6.54 -15.86 -4.36
CA ILE A 215 -5.54 -15.64 -5.42
C ILE A 215 -5.27 -14.14 -5.60
N VAL A 216 -6.30 -13.30 -5.58
CA VAL A 216 -6.16 -11.84 -5.71
C VAL A 216 -5.40 -11.26 -4.50
N TYR A 217 -5.71 -11.69 -3.28
CA TYR A 217 -5.03 -11.21 -2.07
C TYR A 217 -3.59 -11.70 -1.97
N ILE A 218 -3.32 -12.97 -2.30
CA ILE A 218 -1.95 -13.53 -2.37
C ILE A 218 -1.17 -12.84 -3.50
N GLY A 219 -1.77 -12.65 -4.68
CA GLY A 219 -1.16 -11.92 -5.78
C GLY A 219 -0.83 -10.48 -5.38
N SER A 220 -1.75 -9.81 -4.70
CA SER A 220 -1.54 -8.46 -4.16
C SER A 220 -0.44 -8.45 -3.11
N PHE A 221 -0.34 -9.45 -2.24
CA PHE A 221 0.76 -9.63 -1.28
C PHE A 221 2.10 -9.74 -2.00
N PHE A 222 2.21 -10.62 -2.99
CA PHE A 222 3.45 -10.82 -3.74
C PHE A 222 3.84 -9.58 -4.52
N ILE A 223 2.88 -8.92 -5.18
CA ILE A 223 3.12 -7.65 -5.87
C ILE A 223 3.59 -6.59 -4.87
N TYR A 224 2.95 -6.50 -3.71
CA TYR A 224 3.28 -5.54 -2.66
C TYR A 224 4.69 -5.77 -2.10
N MET A 225 5.02 -7.01 -1.73
CA MET A 225 6.33 -7.39 -1.23
C MET A 225 7.41 -7.24 -2.29
N TYR A 226 7.15 -7.69 -3.52
CA TYR A 226 8.08 -7.56 -4.64
C TYR A 226 8.35 -6.09 -4.96
N LEU A 227 7.32 -5.27 -5.05
CA LEU A 227 7.50 -3.84 -5.26
C LEU A 227 8.26 -3.24 -4.10
N PHE A 228 7.90 -3.55 -2.86
CA PHE A 228 8.50 -2.87 -1.73
C PHE A 228 9.97 -3.24 -1.51
N ASP A 229 10.27 -4.54 -1.42
CA ASP A 229 11.64 -5.05 -1.24
C ASP A 229 12.54 -4.62 -2.40
N ASN A 230 12.07 -4.76 -3.63
CA ASN A 230 12.84 -4.36 -4.81
C ASN A 230 12.99 -2.83 -4.88
N ARG A 231 12.05 -2.03 -4.36
CA ARG A 231 12.16 -0.56 -4.36
C ARG A 231 13.06 -0.06 -3.26
N ILE A 232 12.97 -0.54 -2.01
CA ILE A 232 13.96 -0.14 -0.99
C ILE A 232 15.36 -0.55 -1.43
N LYS A 233 15.54 -1.80 -1.86
CA LYS A 233 16.85 -2.27 -2.35
C LYS A 233 17.34 -1.44 -3.52
N LYS A 234 16.45 -1.00 -4.40
CA LYS A 234 16.82 -0.15 -5.53
C LYS A 234 17.08 1.30 -5.13
N VAL A 235 16.37 1.86 -4.15
CA VAL A 235 16.68 3.17 -3.55
C VAL A 235 18.08 3.11 -2.93
N SER A 236 18.32 2.14 -2.04
CA SER A 236 19.60 1.94 -1.36
C SER A 236 20.75 1.64 -2.33
N LYS A 237 20.55 0.76 -3.32
CA LYS A 237 21.58 0.48 -4.32
C LYS A 237 21.87 1.68 -5.24
N MET A 238 20.86 2.50 -5.53
CA MET A 238 21.06 3.70 -6.34
C MET A 238 21.71 4.83 -5.54
N SER A 239 21.41 4.97 -4.24
CA SER A 239 22.12 5.89 -3.35
C SER A 239 23.58 5.46 -3.18
N GLU A 240 23.86 4.17 -2.97
CA GLU A 240 25.22 3.64 -2.88
C GLU A 240 25.99 3.83 -4.20
N LYS A 241 25.35 3.54 -5.34
CA LYS A 241 25.95 3.77 -6.67
C LYS A 241 26.23 5.26 -6.90
N TYR A 242 25.37 6.13 -6.39
CA TYR A 242 25.56 7.57 -6.46
C TYR A 242 26.76 8.03 -5.63
N VAL A 243 26.82 7.62 -4.36
CA VAL A 243 27.91 7.96 -3.43
C VAL A 243 29.25 7.45 -3.96
N THR A 244 29.30 6.20 -4.44
CA THR A 244 30.52 5.63 -5.04
C THR A 244 30.93 6.38 -6.31
N SER A 245 29.98 6.75 -7.18
CA SER A 245 30.29 7.52 -8.39
C SER A 245 30.84 8.91 -8.04
N CYS A 246 30.30 9.58 -7.02
CA CYS A 246 30.84 10.85 -6.52
C CYS A 246 32.26 10.68 -5.94
N LEU A 247 32.49 9.63 -5.14
CA LEU A 247 33.80 9.31 -4.56
C LEU A 247 34.87 9.03 -5.61
N PHE A 248 34.54 8.28 -6.67
CA PHE A 248 35.46 8.01 -7.77
C PHE A 248 35.88 9.29 -8.49
N ILE A 249 34.96 10.24 -8.69
CA ILE A 249 35.29 11.50 -9.35
C ILE A 249 36.21 12.36 -8.47
N VAL A 250 35.97 12.41 -7.15
CA VAL A 250 36.82 13.17 -6.22
C VAL A 250 38.23 12.58 -6.08
N LEU A 251 38.41 11.28 -6.33
CA LEU A 251 39.70 10.59 -6.25
C LEU A 251 40.51 10.62 -7.56
N ASP A 252 39.89 10.98 -8.69
CA ASP A 252 40.55 11.10 -10.01
C ASP A 252 41.04 12.55 -10.31
N GLU A 253 40.73 13.53 -9.45
CA GLU A 253 41.30 14.90 -9.42
C GLU A 253 42.50 15.01 -8.47
#